data_AF-A0A075A7D0-F1
#
_entry.id   AF-A0A075A7D0-F1
#
_cell.length_a   1.000
_cell.length_b   1.000
_cell.length_c   1.000
_cell.angle_alpha   90.00
_cell.angle_beta   90.00
_cell.angle_gamma   90.00
#
_symmetry.space_group_name_H-M   'P 1'
#
loop_
_entity.id
_entity.type
_entity.pdbx_description
1 polymer ?
#
loop_
_entity_poly.entity_id
_entity_poly.type
_entity_poly.pdbx_seq_one_letter_code
_entity_poly.pdbx_strand_id
1 'polypeptide(L)' 'DLLELYGLFKQANEGDNDTRDDDLLELYGLFKQANEGDNDTTAPFFIDFKAKAKWNAWNGRKGM' A
#
# COMPACT_ATOMS: atom_id res chain seq x y z
N ASP A 1 10.14 4.54 -10.34
CA ASP A 1 8.94 3.66 -10.30
C ASP A 1 8.52 3.38 -8.86
N LEU A 2 7.55 2.48 -8.58
CA LEU A 2 7.08 2.20 -7.21
C LEU A 2 8.19 1.69 -6.27
N LEU A 3 9.21 0.99 -6.79
CA LEU A 3 10.39 0.58 -6.01
C LEU A 3 11.29 1.78 -5.69
N GLU A 4 11.40 2.73 -6.60
CA GLU A 4 12.16 3.97 -6.40
C GLU A 4 11.50 4.88 -5.37
N LEU A 5 10.17 5.06 -5.44
CA LEU A 5 9.39 5.82 -4.46
C LEU A 5 9.46 5.17 -3.07
N TYR A 6 9.33 3.84 -3.01
CA TYR A 6 9.47 3.07 -1.77
C TYR A 6 10.89 3.18 -1.19
N GLY A 7 11.92 3.14 -2.04
CA GLY A 7 13.31 3.33 -1.64
C GLY A 7 13.57 4.71 -1.05
N LEU A 8 13.11 5.77 -1.73
CA LEU A 8 13.22 7.16 -1.28
C LEU A 8 12.47 7.40 0.04
N PHE A 9 11.25 6.88 0.17
CA PHE A 9 10.43 7.07 1.37
C PHE A 9 10.98 6.32 2.58
N LYS A 10 11.54 5.12 2.37
CA LYS A 10 12.19 4.32 3.42
C LYS A 10 13.47 5.00 3.93
N GLN A 11 14.25 5.59 3.02
CA GLN A 11 15.53 6.23 3.33
C GLN A 11 15.36 7.58 4.03
N ALA A 12 14.26 8.31 3.74
CA ALA A 12 13.99 9.62 4.34
C ALA A 12 13.51 9.56 5.80
N ASN A 13 13.02 8.42 6.30
CA ASN A 13 12.26 8.35 7.55
C ASN A 13 12.75 7.29 8.57
N GLU A 14 14.05 6.98 8.63
CA GLU A 14 14.60 6.05 9.63
C GLU A 14 14.39 6.58 11.07
N GLY A 15 13.48 5.97 11.86
CA GLY A 15 13.32 6.32 13.28
C GLY A 15 12.07 5.80 14.01
N ASP A 16 10.93 5.64 13.34
CA ASP A 16 9.65 5.19 13.94
C ASP A 16 8.95 4.19 13.02
N ASN A 17 8.42 3.08 13.54
CA ASN A 17 8.09 1.91 12.71
C ASN A 17 6.58 1.67 12.52
N ASP A 18 5.74 1.94 13.52
CA ASP A 18 4.30 1.63 13.44
C ASP A 18 3.53 2.70 12.65
N THR A 19 3.74 3.98 12.94
CA THR A 19 3.09 5.10 12.23
C THR A 19 3.45 5.11 10.74
N ARG A 20 4.61 4.56 10.38
CA ARG A 20 5.15 4.55 9.01
C ARG A 20 4.54 3.50 8.10
N ASP A 21 4.13 2.36 8.66
CA ASP A 21 3.58 1.28 7.86
C ASP A 21 2.17 1.63 7.36
N ASP A 22 1.38 2.35 8.17
CA ASP A 22 0.06 2.84 7.78
C ASP A 22 0.14 3.92 6.68
N ASP A 23 1.05 4.90 6.81
CA ASP A 23 1.28 5.92 5.78
C ASP A 23 1.72 5.30 4.44
N LEU A 24 2.58 4.28 4.50
CA LEU A 24 3.03 3.54 3.31
C LEU A 24 1.90 2.75 2.65
N LEU A 25 1.01 2.15 3.45
CA LEU A 25 -0.19 1.48 2.96
C LEU A 25 -1.17 2.48 2.36
N GLU A 26 -1.29 3.67 2.95
CA GLU A 26 -2.10 4.75 2.43
C GLU A 26 -1.62 5.19 1.03
N LEU A 27 -0.33 5.49 0.91
CA LEU A 27 0.31 5.87 -0.34
C LEU A 27 0.19 4.75 -1.39
N TYR A 28 0.40 3.50 -0.99
CA TYR A 28 0.25 2.35 -1.88
C TYR A 28 -1.16 2.26 -2.45
N GLY A 29 -2.19 2.35 -1.61
CA GLY A 29 -3.57 2.24 -2.07
C GLY A 29 -3.97 3.40 -2.99
N LEU A 30 -3.53 4.63 -2.69
CA LEU A 30 -3.78 5.79 -3.55
C LEU A 30 -3.08 5.64 -4.90
N PHE A 31 -1.81 5.19 -4.89
CA PHE A 31 -1.08 4.92 -6.11
C PHE A 31 -1.80 3.89 -6.98
N LYS A 32 -2.24 2.76 -6.39
CA LYS A 32 -2.94 1.71 -7.11
C LYS A 32 -4.26 2.20 -7.68
N GLN A 33 -5.06 2.92 -6.89
CA GLN A 33 -6.32 3.53 -7.35
C GLN A 33 -6.08 4.51 -8.51
N ALA A 34 -5.05 5.36 -8.43
CA ALA A 34 -4.76 6.35 -9.48
C ALA A 34 -4.27 5.73 -10.79
N ASN A 35 -3.56 4.60 -10.74
CA ASN A 35 -2.97 3.96 -11.93
C ASN A 35 -3.86 2.87 -12.53
N GLU A 36 -4.54 2.10 -11.69
CA GLU A 36 -5.29 0.91 -12.10
C GLU A 36 -6.80 1.04 -11.84
N GLY A 37 -7.23 2.06 -11.10
CA GLY A 37 -8.63 2.22 -10.70
C GLY A 37 -9.03 1.26 -9.59
N ASP A 38 -10.33 0.97 -9.54
CA ASP A 38 -10.94 0.09 -8.54
C ASP A 38 -10.31 -1.30 -8.52
N ASN A 39 -9.98 -1.78 -7.33
CA ASN A 39 -9.49 -3.15 -7.16
C ASN A 39 -10.60 -4.17 -7.51
N ASP A 40 -10.31 -5.05 -8.46
CA ASP A 40 -11.12 -6.20 -8.88
C ASP A 40 -10.41 -7.55 -8.66
N THR A 41 -9.22 -7.53 -8.06
CA THR A 41 -8.40 -8.72 -7.81
C THR A 41 -8.88 -9.50 -6.59
N THR A 42 -8.73 -10.82 -6.63
CA THR A 42 -9.06 -11.70 -5.50
C THR A 42 -8.21 -11.37 -4.28
N ALA A 43 -8.84 -11.32 -3.10
CA ALA A 43 -8.12 -11.10 -1.85
C ALA A 43 -7.10 -12.22 -1.57
N PRO A 44 -5.86 -11.87 -1.15
CA PRO A 44 -4.85 -12.85 -0.83
C PRO A 44 -5.21 -13.65 0.42
N PHE A 45 -4.62 -14.85 0.54
CA PHE A 45 -4.83 -15.75 1.67
C PHE A 45 -4.31 -15.15 2.99
N PHE A 46 -4.99 -15.42 4.10
CA PHE A 46 -4.80 -14.72 5.37
C PHE A 46 -3.40 -14.87 6.00
N ILE A 47 -2.61 -15.86 5.57
CA ILE A 47 -1.27 -16.10 6.13
C ILE A 47 -0.24 -15.09 5.62
N ASP A 48 -0.51 -14.41 4.50
CA ASP A 48 0.36 -13.36 3.96
C ASP A 48 -0.15 -11.99 4.44
N PHE A 49 0.24 -11.63 5.66
CA PHE A 49 -0.17 -10.38 6.31
C PHE A 49 0.23 -9.14 5.49
N LYS A 50 1.37 -9.17 4.79
CA LYS A 50 1.85 -8.04 3.99
C LYS A 50 1.06 -7.88 2.70
N ALA A 51 0.83 -8.97 1.97
CA ALA A 51 -0.02 -8.94 0.79
C ALA A 51 -1.45 -8.54 1.16
N LYS A 52 -1.96 -9.06 2.27
CA LYS A 52 -3.30 -8.74 2.77
C LYS A 52 -3.43 -7.27 3.14
N ALA A 53 -2.45 -6.69 3.83
CA ALA A 53 -2.46 -5.26 4.18
C ALA A 53 -2.48 -4.36 2.93
N LYS A 54 -1.62 -4.64 1.96
CA LYS A 54 -1.59 -3.92 0.67
C LYS A 54 -2.91 -4.05 -0.09
N TRP A 55 -3.43 -5.27 -0.21
CA TRP A 55 -4.70 -5.52 -0.89
C TRP A 55 -5.85 -4.77 -0.18
N ASN A 56 -5.90 -4.80 1.15
CA ASN A 56 -6.91 -4.07 1.92
C ASN A 56 -6.79 -2.56 1.70
N ALA A 57 -5.57 -2.02 1.69
CA ALA A 57 -5.34 -0.60 1.48
C ALA A 57 -5.81 -0.13 0.08
N TRP A 58 -5.56 -0.91 -0.96
CA TRP A 58 -6.09 -0.60 -2.29
C TRP A 58 -7.61 -0.81 -2.36
N ASN A 59 -8.11 -1.96 -1.93
CA ASN A 59 -9.54 -2.28 -1.99
C ASN A 59 -10.41 -1.32 -1.16
N GLY A 60 -9.88 -0.76 -0.07
CA GLY A 60 -10.59 0.22 0.76
C GLY A 60 -10.89 1.56 0.06
N ARG A 61 -10.33 1.80 -1.13
CA ARG A 61 -10.50 3.04 -1.91
C ARG A 61 -11.45 2.90 -3.08
N LYS A 62 -12.17 1.78 -3.18
CA LYS A 62 -13.08 1.51 -4.28
C LYS A 62 -14.16 2.59 -4.40
N GLY A 63 -14.36 3.12 -5.60
CA GLY A 63 -15.35 4.16 -5.88
C GLY A 63 -14.97 5.58 -5.42
N MET A 64 -13.72 5.82 -5.00
CA MET A 64 -13.16 7.16 -4.83
C MET A 64 -12.88 7.84 -6.18
#